data_AF-A0AAU9TBP0-F1
#
_entry.id   AF-A0AAU9TBP0-F1
#
_cell.length_a   1.000
_cell.length_b   1.000
_cell.length_c   1.000
_cell.angle_alpha   90.00
_cell.angle_beta   90.00
_cell.angle_gamma   90.00
#
_symmetry.space_group_name_H-M   'P 1'
#
loop_
_entity.id
_entity.type
_entity.pdbx_description
1 polymer ?
#
loop_
_entity_poly.entity_id
_entity_poly.type
_entity_poly.pdbx_seq_one_letter_code
_entity_poly.pdbx_strand_id
1 'polypeptide(L)'
;MEKSEKRAVIKYFYLKGLTPFQIKEELDPTLKDSSPSYSTIKQWVSEFKKGRTTFRTPCHTTPEMIGKIHMMVMEDRRLKSNREVIDAVNEYFEGLDESHYKNGITALEHRYEKCINFNGEYVEK
;
A
#
# COMPACT_ATOMS: atom_id res chain seq x y z
N MET A 1 -14.99 16.32 8.64
CA MET A 1 -13.88 15.43 9.03
C MET A 1 -13.61 14.47 7.89
N GLU A 2 -12.41 14.50 7.35
CA GLU A 2 -11.97 13.63 6.26
C GLU A 2 -11.81 12.17 6.74
N LYS A 3 -11.81 11.21 5.82
CA LYS A 3 -11.67 9.77 6.17
C LYS A 3 -10.32 9.48 6.82
N SER A 4 -9.27 10.20 6.40
CA SER A 4 -7.93 10.18 6.99
C SER A 4 -7.96 10.53 8.49
N GLU A 5 -8.63 11.64 8.84
CA GLU A 5 -8.83 12.10 10.22
C GLU A 5 -9.66 11.09 11.03
N LYS A 6 -10.80 10.63 10.49
CA LYS A 6 -11.64 9.60 11.15
C LYS A 6 -10.86 8.31 11.42
N ARG A 7 -10.01 7.90 10.48
CA ARG A 7 -9.15 6.72 10.61
C ARG A 7 -8.07 6.91 11.68
N ALA A 8 -7.49 8.11 11.78
CA ALA A 8 -6.53 8.44 12.83
C ALA A 8 -7.18 8.39 14.22
N VAL A 9 -8.40 8.92 14.37
CA VAL A 9 -9.18 8.84 15.62
C VAL A 9 -9.50 7.39 16.00
N ILE A 10 -9.93 6.57 15.04
CA ILE A 10 -10.20 5.14 15.29
C ILE A 10 -8.92 4.39 15.67
N LYS A 11 -7.77 4.74 15.06
CA LYS A 11 -6.47 4.18 15.41
C LYS A 11 -6.09 4.53 16.86
N TYR A 12 -6.35 5.76 17.29
CA TYR A 12 -6.12 6.17 18.68
C TYR A 12 -6.98 5.35 19.67
N PHE A 13 -8.27 5.16 19.39
CA PHE A 13 -9.12 4.34 20.25
C PHE A 13 -8.73 2.86 20.25
N TYR A 14 -8.30 2.32 19.10
CA TYR A 14 -7.74 0.97 19.03
C TYR A 14 -6.48 0.83 19.92
N LEU A 15 -5.57 1.81 19.91
CA LEU A 15 -4.38 1.82 20.76
C LEU A 15 -4.72 1.94 22.26
N LYS A 16 -5.85 2.58 22.59
CA LYS A 16 -6.41 2.58 23.95
C LYS A 16 -7.04 1.25 24.37
N GLY A 17 -7.11 0.25 23.48
CA GLY A 17 -7.65 -1.07 23.77
C GLY A 17 -9.17 -1.19 23.60
N LEU A 18 -9.83 -0.21 22.97
CA LEU A 18 -11.27 -0.28 22.75
C LEU A 18 -11.62 -1.28 21.65
N THR A 19 -12.76 -1.96 21.83
CA THR A 19 -13.33 -2.84 20.81
C THR A 19 -14.02 -2.02 19.71
N PRO A 20 -14.20 -2.56 18.49
CA PRO A 20 -14.94 -1.86 17.42
C PRO A 20 -16.34 -1.40 17.82
N PHE A 21 -16.98 -2.11 18.75
CA PHE A 21 -18.30 -1.76 19.29
C PHE A 21 -18.23 -0.51 20.17
N GLN A 22 -17.32 -0.49 21.14
CA GLN A 22 -17.10 0.69 22.00
C GLN A 22 -16.65 1.90 21.18
N ILE A 23 -15.82 1.69 20.15
CA ILE A 23 -15.42 2.78 19.23
C ILE A 23 -16.64 3.36 18.51
N LYS A 24 -17.61 2.54 18.13
CA LYS A 24 -18.85 3.00 17.48
C LYS A 24 -19.72 3.80 18.45
N GLU A 25 -19.89 3.30 19.68
CA GLU A 25 -20.63 4.01 20.74
C GLU A 25 -20.00 5.37 21.10
N GLU A 26 -18.67 5.49 21.06
CA GLU A 26 -17.97 6.74 21.31
C GLU A 26 -18.05 7.73 20.12
N LEU A 27 -18.04 7.22 18.89
CA LEU A 27 -18.05 8.06 17.68
C LEU A 27 -19.44 8.59 17.32
N ASP A 28 -20.51 7.84 17.60
CA ASP A 28 -21.86 8.19 17.19
C ASP A 28 -22.42 9.47 17.83
N PRO A 29 -22.24 9.72 19.13
CA PRO A 29 -22.66 10.98 19.75
C PRO A 29 -21.92 12.19 19.16
N THR A 30 -20.63 12.00 18.83
CA THR A 30 -19.72 13.06 18.37
C THR A 30 -19.93 13.41 16.90
N LEU A 31 -20.03 12.39 16.04
CA LEU A 31 -20.04 12.56 14.59
C LEU A 31 -21.42 12.42 13.95
N LYS A 32 -22.41 11.85 14.66
CA LYS A 32 -23.78 11.62 14.15
C LYS A 32 -23.77 11.05 12.72
N ASP A 33 -24.30 11.80 11.76
CA ASP A 33 -24.40 11.41 10.34
C ASP A 33 -23.05 11.28 9.64
N SER A 34 -22.01 11.91 10.20
CA SER A 34 -20.63 11.78 9.71
C SER A 34 -19.89 10.60 10.32
N SER A 35 -20.50 9.84 11.22
CA SER A 35 -19.87 8.68 11.87
C SER A 35 -19.61 7.55 10.86
N PRO A 36 -18.42 6.95 10.85
CA PRO A 36 -18.17 5.75 10.06
C PRO A 36 -19.19 4.64 10.36
N SER A 37 -19.55 3.88 9.33
CA SER A 37 -20.35 2.68 9.53
C SER A 37 -19.58 1.68 10.42
N TYR A 38 -20.32 0.85 11.15
CA TYR A 38 -19.71 -0.19 11.99
C TYR A 38 -18.80 -1.14 11.19
N SER A 39 -19.16 -1.46 9.94
CA SER A 39 -18.33 -2.25 9.03
C SER A 39 -16.99 -1.58 8.72
N THR A 40 -16.99 -0.27 8.49
CA THR A 40 -15.77 0.53 8.26
C THR A 40 -14.85 0.48 9.48
N ILE A 41 -15.41 0.63 10.69
CA ILE A 41 -14.66 0.56 11.94
C ILE A 41 -14.02 -0.84 12.11
N LYS A 42 -14.79 -1.91 11.88
CA LYS A 42 -14.28 -3.30 11.93
C LYS A 42 -13.15 -3.53 10.94
N GLN A 43 -13.29 -3.03 9.71
CA GLN A 43 -12.26 -3.14 8.69
C GLN A 43 -10.96 -2.46 9.14
N TRP A 44 -11.03 -1.21 9.59
CA TRP A 44 -9.84 -0.47 10.01
C TRP A 44 -9.17 -1.08 11.25
N VAL A 45 -9.95 -1.53 12.24
CA VAL A 45 -9.41 -2.25 13.40
C VAL A 45 -8.70 -3.55 12.98
N SER A 46 -9.24 -4.29 12.01
CA SER A 46 -8.58 -5.48 11.44
C SER A 46 -7.27 -5.12 10.73
N GLU A 47 -7.24 -4.01 9.99
CA GLU A 47 -6.03 -3.52 9.35
C GLU A 47 -4.95 -3.12 10.38
N PHE A 48 -5.33 -2.46 11.47
CA PHE A 48 -4.41 -2.10 12.55
C PHE A 48 -3.84 -3.32 13.27
N LYS A 49 -4.66 -4.36 13.51
CA LYS A 49 -4.19 -5.66 14.04
C LYS A 49 -3.14 -6.32 13.13
N LYS A 50 -3.26 -6.14 11.81
CA LYS A 50 -2.31 -6.65 10.80
C LYS A 50 -1.07 -5.76 10.63
N GLY A 51 -0.87 -4.76 11.49
CA GLY A 51 0.27 -3.84 11.42
C GLY A 51 0.16 -2.80 10.29
N ARG A 52 -0.99 -2.66 9.61
CA ARG A 52 -1.17 -1.69 8.53
C ARG A 52 -1.56 -0.33 9.12
N THR A 53 -0.56 0.49 9.41
CA THR A 53 -0.74 1.79 10.08
C THR A 53 -0.68 3.00 9.17
N THR A 54 -0.30 2.82 7.90
CA THR A 54 -0.20 3.87 6.87
C THR A 54 -1.07 3.51 5.66
N PHE A 55 -1.53 4.54 4.94
CA PHE A 55 -1.91 4.37 3.53
C PHE A 55 -0.64 3.91 2.83
N ARG A 56 -0.54 2.63 2.50
CA ARG A 56 0.67 2.09 1.88
C ARG A 56 0.89 2.83 0.57
N THR A 57 2.06 3.43 0.41
CA THR A 57 2.59 3.64 -0.92
C THR A 57 2.63 2.26 -1.59
N PRO A 58 2.09 2.10 -2.80
CA PRO A 58 2.25 0.86 -3.55
C PRO A 58 3.74 0.54 -3.61
N CYS A 59 4.14 -0.63 -3.11
CA CYS A 59 5.51 -1.09 -3.31
C CYS A 59 5.68 -1.25 -4.83
N HIS A 60 6.65 -0.55 -5.41
CA HIS A 60 6.88 -0.54 -6.87
C HIS A 60 7.31 -1.90 -7.43
N THR A 61 7.65 -2.85 -6.56
CA THR A 61 8.01 -4.21 -6.94
C THR A 61 6.79 -4.95 -7.45
N THR A 62 6.55 -4.90 -8.78
CA THR A 62 5.49 -5.68 -9.43
C THR A 62 5.88 -7.16 -9.47
N PRO A 63 4.91 -8.09 -9.46
CA PRO A 63 5.19 -9.52 -9.68
C PRO A 63 5.97 -9.79 -10.96
N GLU A 64 5.76 -8.97 -11.99
CA GLU A 64 6.51 -9.02 -13.25
C GLU A 64 8.00 -8.69 -13.06
N MET A 65 8.32 -7.66 -12.27
CA MET A 65 9.71 -7.30 -11.95
C MET A 65 10.42 -8.43 -11.20
N ILE A 66 9.73 -9.02 -10.21
CA ILE A 66 10.24 -10.18 -9.46
C ILE A 66 10.46 -11.37 -10.39
N GLY A 67 9.52 -11.63 -11.29
CA GLY A 67 9.62 -12.70 -12.28
C GLY A 67 10.80 -12.52 -13.22
N LYS A 68 11.04 -11.30 -13.73
CA LYS A 68 12.19 -11.02 -14.58
C LYS A 68 13.52 -11.18 -13.87
N ILE A 69 13.67 -10.66 -12.65
CA ILE A 69 14.88 -10.86 -11.84
C ILE A 69 15.10 -12.35 -11.56
N HIS A 70 14.03 -13.08 -11.22
CA HIS A 70 14.10 -14.52 -11.01
C HIS A 70 14.52 -15.28 -12.26
N MET A 71 14.00 -14.95 -13.45
CA MET A 71 14.44 -15.55 -14.71
C MET A 71 15.91 -15.26 -15.00
N MET A 72 16.35 -14.00 -14.84
CA MET A 72 17.75 -13.60 -15.05
C MET A 72 18.71 -14.40 -14.17
N VAL A 73 18.36 -14.61 -12.90
CA VAL A 73 19.17 -15.43 -11.96
C VAL A 73 19.14 -16.92 -12.32
N MET A 74 18.02 -17.44 -12.81
CA MET A 74 17.88 -18.86 -13.14
C MET A 74 18.51 -19.23 -14.48
N GLU A 75 18.50 -18.32 -15.45
CA GLU A 75 19.06 -18.53 -16.79
C GLU A 75 20.58 -18.33 -16.81
N ASP A 76 21.11 -17.37 -16.05
CA ASP A 76 22.55 -17.13 -15.98
C ASP A 76 23.22 -17.85 -14.81
N ARG A 77 23.64 -19.09 -15.07
CA ARG A 77 24.42 -19.91 -14.14
C ARG A 77 25.80 -19.34 -13.78
N ARG A 78 26.24 -18.22 -14.39
CA ARG A 78 27.53 -17.58 -14.11
C ARG A 78 27.43 -16.57 -12.98
N LEU A 79 26.21 -16.13 -12.62
CA LEU A 79 25.96 -15.29 -11.45
C LEU A 79 26.16 -16.13 -10.18
N LYS A 80 27.25 -15.90 -9.47
CA LYS A 80 27.64 -16.67 -8.27
C LYS A 80 27.55 -15.85 -6.98
N SER A 81 27.35 -14.54 -7.10
CA SER A 81 27.28 -13.64 -5.97
C SER A 81 26.17 -12.61 -6.13
N ASN A 82 25.69 -12.10 -4.99
CA ASN A 82 24.70 -11.01 -4.97
C ASN A 82 25.18 -9.77 -5.73
N ARG A 83 26.49 -9.51 -5.75
CA ARG A 83 27.07 -8.38 -6.46
C ARG A 83 26.87 -8.51 -7.97
N GLU A 84 27.17 -9.67 -8.53
CA GLU A 84 26.98 -9.92 -9.97
C GLU A 84 25.50 -9.86 -10.35
N VAL A 85 24.60 -10.35 -9.49
CA VAL A 85 23.15 -10.23 -9.69
C VAL A 85 22.72 -8.76 -9.69
N ILE A 86 23.21 -7.95 -8.75
CA ILE A 86 22.92 -6.52 -8.70
C ILE A 86 23.42 -5.81 -9.96
N ASP A 87 24.64 -6.09 -10.39
CA ASP A 87 25.25 -5.47 -11.58
C ASP A 87 24.45 -5.82 -12.85
N ALA A 88 24.07 -7.10 -13.05
CA ALA A 88 23.25 -7.53 -14.18
C ALA A 88 21.85 -6.90 -14.18
N VAL A 89 21.24 -6.77 -13.01
CA VAL A 89 19.93 -6.11 -12.85
C VAL A 89 20.05 -4.61 -13.16
N ASN A 90 21.12 -3.95 -12.73
CA ASN A 90 21.38 -2.54 -13.05
C ASN A 90 21.57 -2.33 -14.55
N GLU A 91 22.38 -3.16 -15.21
CA GLU A 91 22.59 -3.10 -16.67
C GLU A 91 21.26 -3.28 -17.43
N TYR A 92 20.40 -4.20 -16.97
CA TYR A 92 19.05 -4.35 -17.51
C TYR A 92 18.23 -3.06 -17.41
N PHE A 93 18.23 -2.39 -16.25
CA PHE A 93 17.51 -1.12 -16.06
C PHE A 93 18.11 0.02 -16.88
N GLU A 94 19.44 0.12 -16.95
CA GLU A 94 20.13 1.12 -17.76
C GLU A 94 19.83 0.96 -19.26
N GLY A 95 19.59 -0.27 -19.71
CA GLY A 95 19.17 -0.56 -21.10
C GLY A 95 17.70 -0.27 -21.41
N LEU A 96 16.88 0.13 -20.43
CA LEU A 96 15.47 0.45 -20.68
C LEU A 96 15.32 1.85 -21.28
N ASP A 97 14.39 1.97 -22.24
CA ASP A 97 14.06 3.24 -22.86
C ASP A 97 13.41 4.22 -21.86
N GLU A 98 13.61 5.52 -22.07
CA GLU A 98 13.04 6.57 -21.23
C GLU A 98 11.50 6.46 -21.13
N SER A 99 10.83 5.98 -22.18
CA SER A 99 9.39 5.71 -22.18
C SER A 99 8.98 4.70 -21.12
N HIS A 100 9.83 3.71 -20.77
CA HIS A 100 9.54 2.75 -19.71
C HIS A 100 9.34 3.46 -18.37
N TYR A 101 10.27 4.37 -18.03
CA TYR A 101 10.21 5.15 -16.81
C TYR A 101 9.07 6.16 -16.82
N LYS A 102 8.85 6.86 -17.94
CA LYS A 102 7.73 7.79 -18.12
C LYS A 102 6.39 7.07 -17.89
N ASN A 103 6.18 5.92 -18.54
CA ASN A 103 4.97 5.12 -18.38
C ASN A 103 4.80 4.64 -16.94
N GLY A 104 5.89 4.21 -16.28
CA GLY A 104 5.89 3.82 -14.88
C GLY A 104 5.51 4.96 -13.94
N ILE A 105 6.00 6.17 -14.19
CA ILE A 105 5.69 7.39 -13.43
C ILE A 105 4.22 7.81 -13.67
N THR A 106 3.74 7.82 -14.91
CA THR A 106 2.33 8.11 -15.21
C THR A 106 1.39 7.10 -14.55
N ALA A 107 1.74 5.81 -14.58
CA ALA A 107 0.97 4.78 -13.88
C ALA A 107 1.03 4.94 -12.35
N LEU A 108 2.12 5.48 -11.82
CA LEU A 108 2.24 5.83 -10.40
C LEU A 108 1.34 7.01 -10.04
N GLU A 109 1.37 8.08 -10.83
CA GLU A 109 0.50 9.25 -10.67
C GLU A 109 -0.98 8.83 -10.67
N HIS A 110 -1.39 8.04 -11.68
CA HIS A 110 -2.75 7.49 -11.74
C HIS A 110 -3.09 6.63 -10.52
N ARG A 111 -2.14 5.82 -10.01
CA ARG A 111 -2.34 5.07 -8.76
C ARG A 111 -2.49 5.98 -7.54
N TYR A 112 -1.71 7.06 -7.45
CA TYR A 112 -1.84 8.05 -6.38
C TYR A 112 -3.18 8.77 -6.44
N GLU A 113 -3.57 9.27 -7.62
CA GLU A 113 -4.89 9.88 -7.84
C GLU A 113 -6.01 8.90 -7.45
N LYS A 114 -5.90 7.64 -7.84
CA LYS A 114 -6.86 6.61 -7.46
C LYS A 114 -6.86 6.36 -5.95
N CYS A 115 -5.71 6.32 -5.28
CA CYS A 115 -5.63 6.21 -3.81
C CYS A 115 -6.27 7.40 -3.09
N ILE A 116 -6.11 8.61 -3.63
CA ILE A 116 -6.71 9.84 -3.10
C ILE A 116 -8.23 9.81 -3.32
N ASN A 117 -8.68 9.55 -4.55
CA ASN A 117 -10.09 9.55 -4.95
C ASN A 117 -10.89 8.39 -4.33
N PHE A 118 -10.28 7.21 -4.16
CA PHE A 118 -10.86 6.07 -3.46
C PHE A 118 -10.51 6.02 -1.97
N ASN A 119 -9.92 7.09 -1.44
CA ASN A 119 -9.74 7.30 -0.02
C ASN A 119 -9.05 6.09 0.66
N GLY A 120 -8.04 5.52 -0.02
CA GLY A 120 -7.17 4.44 0.46
C GLY A 120 -7.64 3.00 0.20
N GLU A 121 -8.78 2.79 -0.46
CA GLU A 121 -9.29 1.44 -0.79
C GLU A 121 -8.69 0.86 -2.07
N TYR A 122 -7.38 1.07 -2.29
CA TYR A 122 -6.72 0.43 -3.42
C TYR A 122 -6.39 -1.03 -3.08
N VAL A 123 -7.11 -1.94 -3.73
CA VAL A 123 -6.77 -3.37 -3.82
C VAL A 123 -6.35 -3.62 -5.27
N GLU A 124 -5.07 -3.90 -5.50
CA GLU A 124 -4.61 -4.46 -6.79
C GLU A 124 -5.32 -5.80 -6.99
N LYS A 125 -6.02 -5.96 -8.12
CA LYS A 125 -6.61 -7.24 -8.54
C LYS A 125 -5.54 -8.11 -9.16
#